data_AF-A0A7C6AYJ3-F1
#
_entry.id   AF-A0A7C6AYJ3-F1
#
_cell.length_a   1.000
_cell.length_b   1.000
_cell.length_c   1.000
_cell.angle_alpha   90.00
_cell.angle_beta   90.00
_cell.angle_gamma   90.00
#
_symmetry.space_group_name_H-M   'P 1'
#
loop_
_entity.id
_entity.type
_entity.pdbx_description
1 polymer ?
#
loop_
_entity_poly.entity_id
_entity_poly.type
_entity_poly.pdbx_seq_one_letter_code
_entity_poly.pdbx_strand_id
1 'polypeptide(L)'
;MSTQLQKTIQVASKGRWHLVTIMVFVLLLSPSGQAADVVKIRSDAGTAEISGKILVRAADGGVLLLTPIGVLMPLGPSEVVEMSTDTTPFEPARQEEAARHWLQRLPKDFQAYTTAHFVVLHNASRDYARWCGSLLERLYSGFTAYFSNKGMTIERPIFPLVIVVFATRQQYIEHCRGEVGDGIEKIQGHYNLETNLVTTYDLTGSNGTATAAQIARYLVQPEVRQAITTLVHEATHQLANNSGVTCRWTDTPQWVS
;
A
#
# COMPACT_ATOMS: atom_id res chain seq x y z
N MET A 1 50.93 -51.36 -62.69
CA MET A 1 49.75 -51.84 -63.42
C MET A 1 48.58 -50.92 -63.09
N SER A 2 48.03 -50.29 -64.13
CA SER A 2 46.66 -49.74 -64.31
C SER A 2 45.98 -48.96 -63.14
N THR A 3 45.34 -47.81 -63.27
CA THR A 3 44.86 -47.05 -64.43
C THR A 3 44.43 -45.65 -63.93
N GLN A 4 45.05 -44.62 -64.49
CA GLN A 4 44.49 -43.37 -65.03
C GLN A 4 43.23 -42.67 -64.44
N LEU A 5 43.42 -41.34 -64.26
CA LEU A 5 42.56 -40.21 -64.66
C LEU A 5 41.24 -39.99 -63.86
N GLN A 6 40.81 -38.78 -63.51
CA GLN A 6 40.94 -37.45 -64.13
C GLN A 6 40.67 -36.40 -63.01
N LYS A 7 41.54 -35.38 -62.80
CA LYS A 7 41.45 -34.02 -63.40
C LYS A 7 40.26 -33.24 -62.79
N THR A 8 40.42 -32.09 -62.11
CA THR A 8 40.76 -30.79 -62.73
C THR A 8 40.42 -29.64 -61.73
N ILE A 9 41.32 -28.64 -61.61
CA ILE A 9 41.08 -27.19 -61.34
C ILE A 9 40.61 -26.75 -59.94
N GLN A 10 41.03 -25.62 -59.33
CA GLN A 10 42.14 -24.66 -59.50
C GLN A 10 41.88 -23.55 -58.46
N VAL A 11 42.93 -22.76 -58.20
CA VAL A 11 42.91 -21.33 -57.82
C VAL A 11 42.63 -20.95 -56.36
N ALA A 12 43.67 -20.38 -55.78
CA ALA A 12 43.70 -19.53 -54.61
C ALA A 12 42.82 -18.27 -54.76
N SER A 13 42.18 -17.84 -53.68
CA SER A 13 41.86 -16.42 -53.50
C SER A 13 41.91 -16.01 -52.03
N LYS A 14 42.42 -14.79 -51.82
CA LYS A 14 42.69 -14.14 -50.54
C LYS A 14 41.38 -13.81 -49.80
N GLY A 15 41.20 -14.30 -48.59
CA GLY A 15 40.12 -13.88 -47.69
C GLY A 15 40.54 -12.72 -46.79
N ARG A 16 40.03 -11.51 -47.06
CA ARG A 16 40.05 -10.36 -46.14
C ARG A 16 39.15 -10.69 -44.95
N TRP A 17 39.71 -10.67 -43.74
CA TRP A 17 38.93 -10.79 -42.50
C TRP A 17 38.21 -9.45 -42.25
N HIS A 18 36.91 -9.40 -42.51
CA HIS A 18 36.05 -8.33 -42.01
C HIS A 18 35.54 -8.73 -40.63
N LEU A 19 36.08 -8.09 -39.58
CA LEU A 19 35.50 -8.09 -38.24
C LEU A 19 34.12 -7.42 -38.31
N VAL A 20 33.06 -8.23 -38.23
CA VAL A 20 31.70 -7.73 -38.03
C VAL A 20 31.56 -7.42 -36.54
N THR A 21 31.65 -6.13 -36.19
CA THR A 21 31.27 -5.64 -34.86
C THR A 21 29.74 -5.71 -34.76
N ILE A 22 29.22 -6.72 -34.06
CA ILE A 22 27.80 -6.78 -33.68
C ILE A 22 27.59 -5.74 -32.59
N MET A 23 27.01 -4.60 -32.98
CA MET A 23 26.56 -3.57 -32.04
C MET A 23 25.23 -4.03 -31.43
N VAL A 24 25.29 -4.58 -30.22
CA VAL A 24 24.11 -4.93 -29.44
C VAL A 24 23.45 -3.63 -28.98
N PHE A 25 22.37 -3.23 -29.64
CA PHE A 25 21.47 -2.19 -29.15
C PHE A 25 20.70 -2.75 -27.96
N VAL A 26 21.12 -2.41 -26.75
CA VAL A 26 20.29 -2.61 -25.55
C VAL A 26 19.19 -1.54 -25.61
N LEU A 27 18.02 -1.93 -26.11
CA LEU A 27 16.80 -1.14 -25.94
C LEU A 27 16.46 -1.16 -24.44
N LEU A 28 16.82 -0.08 -23.74
CA LEU A 28 16.31 0.23 -22.42
C LEU A 28 14.80 0.46 -22.56
N LEU A 29 14.01 -0.59 -22.32
CA LEU A 29 12.58 -0.49 -22.11
C LEU A 29 12.39 0.27 -20.79
N SER A 30 12.19 1.59 -20.88
CA SER A 30 11.65 2.35 -19.76
C SER A 30 10.32 1.72 -19.36
N PRO A 31 10.09 1.40 -18.08
CA PRO A 31 8.77 0.99 -17.64
C PRO A 31 7.82 2.15 -17.94
N SER A 32 6.87 1.91 -18.85
CA SER A 32 5.79 2.86 -19.13
C SER A 32 4.88 2.87 -17.92
N GLY A 33 5.19 3.70 -16.94
CA GLY A 33 4.26 4.06 -15.89
C GLY A 33 3.01 4.64 -16.56
N GLN A 34 1.83 4.13 -16.20
CA GLN A 34 0.59 4.77 -16.63
C GLN A 34 0.60 6.20 -16.08
N ALA A 35 0.34 7.16 -16.95
CA ALA A 35 0.26 8.55 -16.55
C ALA A 35 -0.90 8.74 -15.56
N ALA A 36 -0.73 9.68 -14.63
CA ALA A 36 -1.77 10.04 -13.70
C ALA A 36 -2.95 10.68 -14.46
N ASP A 37 -4.15 10.28 -14.09
CA ASP A 37 -5.36 11.00 -14.43
C ASP A 37 -5.51 12.23 -13.52
N VAL A 38 -5.94 13.34 -14.08
CA VAL A 38 -6.30 14.54 -13.33
C VAL A 38 -7.81 14.70 -13.44
N VAL A 39 -8.48 14.66 -12.31
CA VAL A 39 -9.93 14.84 -12.22
C VAL A 39 -10.21 16.17 -11.54
N LYS A 40 -10.89 17.05 -12.27
CA LYS A 40 -11.42 18.28 -11.69
C LYS A 40 -12.78 17.99 -11.09
N ILE A 41 -12.89 18.19 -9.78
CA ILE A 41 -14.09 17.95 -9.02
C ILE A 41 -14.75 19.24 -8.58
N ARG A 42 -16.07 19.20 -8.42
CA ARG A 42 -16.85 20.23 -7.74
C ARG A 42 -16.95 19.87 -6.26
N SER A 43 -16.69 20.84 -5.39
CA SER A 43 -16.84 20.75 -3.95
C SER A 43 -17.59 21.96 -3.41
N ASP A 44 -18.01 21.92 -2.15
CA ASP A 44 -18.67 23.04 -1.47
C ASP A 44 -17.79 24.30 -1.41
N ALA A 45 -16.46 24.13 -1.45
CA ALA A 45 -15.48 25.22 -1.46
C ALA A 45 -15.12 25.72 -2.88
N GLY A 46 -15.78 25.21 -3.93
CA GLY A 46 -15.50 25.52 -5.33
C GLY A 46 -14.97 24.32 -6.10
N THR A 47 -14.26 24.57 -7.20
CA THR A 47 -13.62 23.49 -7.98
C THR A 47 -12.24 23.18 -7.44
N ALA A 48 -11.90 21.89 -7.35
CA ALA A 48 -10.59 21.40 -6.94
C ALA A 48 -10.08 20.38 -7.97
N GLU A 49 -8.78 20.35 -8.18
CA GLU A 49 -8.13 19.36 -9.04
C GLU A 49 -7.47 18.29 -8.18
N ILE A 50 -7.74 17.02 -8.49
CA ILE A 50 -7.19 15.86 -7.81
C ILE A 50 -6.52 14.97 -8.84
N SER A 51 -5.21 14.77 -8.66
CA SER A 51 -4.46 13.79 -9.43
C SER A 51 -4.59 12.40 -8.81
N GLY A 52 -4.72 11.38 -9.65
CA GLY A 52 -4.82 9.98 -9.23
C GLY A 52 -4.81 9.03 -10.41
N LYS A 53 -5.31 7.82 -10.20
CA LYS A 53 -5.52 6.81 -11.23
C LYS A 53 -6.99 6.43 -11.26
N ILE A 54 -7.66 6.57 -12.40
CA ILE A 54 -9.05 6.14 -12.54
C ILE A 54 -9.06 4.61 -12.59
N LEU A 55 -9.68 3.98 -11.59
CA LEU A 55 -9.82 2.52 -11.52
C LEU A 55 -11.08 2.04 -12.23
N VAL A 56 -12.18 2.79 -12.11
CA VAL A 56 -13.48 2.45 -12.70
C VAL A 56 -14.13 3.71 -13.26
N ARG A 57 -14.76 3.60 -14.42
CA ARG A 57 -15.71 4.57 -14.96
C ARG A 57 -17.08 3.90 -15.04
N ALA A 58 -18.04 4.41 -14.30
CA ALA A 58 -19.41 3.94 -14.30
C ALA A 58 -20.15 4.43 -15.56
N ALA A 59 -21.20 3.71 -15.96
CA ALA A 59 -21.97 4.02 -17.16
C ALA A 59 -22.72 5.36 -17.07
N ASP A 60 -23.02 5.83 -15.85
CA ASP A 60 -23.68 7.10 -15.57
C ASP A 60 -22.70 8.29 -15.53
N GLY A 61 -21.39 8.06 -15.72
CA GLY A 61 -20.35 9.07 -15.66
C GLY A 61 -19.64 9.19 -14.31
N GLY A 62 -20.01 8.38 -13.31
CA GLY A 62 -19.29 8.30 -12.04
C GLY A 62 -17.89 7.69 -12.20
N VAL A 63 -16.99 8.00 -11.26
CA VAL A 63 -15.58 7.59 -11.33
C VAL A 63 -15.11 7.09 -9.97
N LEU A 64 -14.34 6.01 -9.95
CA LEU A 64 -13.53 5.62 -8.80
C LEU A 64 -12.08 6.03 -9.04
N LEU A 65 -11.61 7.02 -8.27
CA LEU A 65 -10.25 7.55 -8.35
C LEU A 65 -9.39 6.99 -7.21
N LEU A 66 -8.24 6.42 -7.55
CA LEU A 66 -7.19 6.07 -6.60
C LEU A 66 -6.17 7.20 -6.50
N THR A 67 -6.09 7.84 -5.35
CA THR A 67 -5.14 8.95 -5.12
C THR A 67 -3.71 8.42 -4.87
N PRO A 68 -2.66 9.27 -5.02
CA PRO A 68 -1.28 8.91 -4.67
C PRO A 68 -1.09 8.47 -3.21
N ILE A 69 -1.97 8.90 -2.30
CA ILE A 69 -1.92 8.48 -0.88
C ILE A 69 -2.60 7.14 -0.61
N GLY A 70 -3.17 6.51 -1.64
CA GLY A 70 -3.88 5.24 -1.53
C GLY A 70 -5.35 5.38 -1.13
N VAL A 71 -5.91 6.58 -1.08
CA VAL A 71 -7.36 6.76 -0.86
C VAL A 71 -8.13 6.40 -2.14
N LEU A 72 -9.16 5.57 -1.99
CA LEU A 72 -10.20 5.33 -2.98
C LEU A 72 -11.28 6.39 -2.81
N MET A 73 -11.48 7.19 -3.86
CA MET A 73 -12.41 8.31 -3.87
C MET A 73 -13.53 8.02 -4.88
N PRO A 74 -14.76 7.71 -4.41
CA PRO A 74 -15.91 7.59 -5.28
C PRO A 74 -16.39 9.00 -5.64
N LEU A 75 -16.53 9.28 -6.93
CA LEU A 75 -16.99 10.56 -7.44
C LEU A 75 -18.24 10.33 -8.26
N GLY A 76 -19.35 10.92 -7.84
CA GLY A 76 -20.61 10.89 -8.57
C GLY A 76 -20.52 11.71 -9.87
N PRO A 77 -21.41 11.43 -10.84
CA PRO A 77 -21.41 12.15 -12.12
C PRO A 77 -21.51 13.67 -11.99
N SER A 78 -22.23 14.17 -10.98
CA SER A 78 -22.39 15.61 -10.73
C SER A 78 -21.17 16.28 -10.10
N GLU A 79 -20.28 15.49 -9.50
CA GLU A 79 -19.06 15.96 -8.85
C GLU A 79 -17.92 16.09 -9.86
N VAL A 80 -17.93 15.27 -10.91
CA VAL A 80 -16.91 15.31 -11.96
C VAL A 80 -17.20 16.45 -12.94
N VAL A 81 -16.32 17.45 -12.97
CA VAL A 81 -16.41 18.59 -13.89
C VAL A 81 -15.64 18.32 -15.18
N GLU A 82 -14.43 17.78 -15.04
CA GLU A 82 -13.53 17.52 -16.16
C GLU A 82 -12.59 16.37 -15.80
N MET A 83 -12.24 15.57 -16.81
CA MET A 83 -11.21 14.54 -16.72
C MET A 83 -10.18 14.78 -17.80
N SER A 84 -8.91 14.85 -17.40
CA SER A 84 -7.77 14.88 -18.32
C SER A 84 -6.72 13.87 -17.87
N THR A 85 -5.77 13.58 -18.74
CA THR A 85 -4.62 12.75 -18.42
C THR A 85 -3.39 13.63 -18.47
N ASP A 86 -2.57 13.60 -17.42
CA ASP A 86 -1.30 14.31 -17.40
C ASP A 86 -0.23 13.50 -18.16
N THR A 87 0.94 14.08 -18.38
CA THR A 87 2.15 13.39 -18.85
C THR A 87 2.96 12.79 -17.70
N THR A 88 2.70 13.21 -16.46
CA THR A 88 3.39 12.72 -15.26
C THR A 88 2.92 11.30 -14.92
N PRO A 89 3.83 10.32 -14.74
CA PRO A 89 3.47 8.99 -14.26
C PRO A 89 2.77 9.03 -12.90
N PHE A 90 1.83 8.12 -12.68
CA PHE A 90 1.25 7.90 -11.35
C PHE A 90 2.32 7.31 -10.41
N GLU A 91 2.65 8.06 -9.36
CA GLU A 91 3.62 7.65 -8.35
C GLU A 91 2.91 7.54 -6.97
N PRO A 92 2.91 6.35 -6.34
CA PRO A 92 2.47 6.19 -4.96
C PRO A 92 3.29 7.06 -4.01
N ALA A 93 2.63 7.62 -3.01
CA ALA A 93 3.28 8.44 -1.99
C ALA A 93 4.34 7.65 -1.22
N ARG A 94 5.45 8.30 -0.90
CA ARG A 94 6.47 7.76 0.03
C ARG A 94 5.99 7.85 1.47
N GLN A 95 6.67 7.15 2.38
CA GLN A 95 6.30 7.12 3.80
C GLN A 95 6.22 8.52 4.42
N GLU A 96 7.15 9.42 4.10
CA GLU A 96 7.17 10.78 4.62
C GLU A 96 6.03 11.64 4.07
N GLU A 97 5.64 11.40 2.81
CA GLU A 97 4.52 12.08 2.15
C GLU A 97 3.19 11.60 2.75
N ALA A 98 3.03 10.29 2.97
CA ALA A 98 1.92 9.69 3.68
C ALA A 98 1.80 10.21 5.12
N ALA A 99 2.90 10.21 5.87
CA ALA A 99 2.92 10.73 7.22
C ALA A 99 2.48 12.21 7.26
N ARG A 100 3.05 13.05 6.38
CA ARG A 100 2.71 14.47 6.31
C ARG A 100 1.24 14.70 5.95
N HIS A 101 0.72 13.95 4.97
CA HIS A 101 -0.68 14.06 4.55
C HIS A 101 -1.65 13.76 5.70
N TRP A 102 -1.43 12.67 6.42
CA TRP A 102 -2.33 12.24 7.48
C TRP A 102 -2.13 13.02 8.79
N LEU A 103 -0.90 13.41 9.15
CA LEU A 103 -0.66 14.25 10.34
C LEU A 103 -1.36 15.61 10.27
N GLN A 104 -1.56 16.18 9.07
CA GLN A 104 -2.34 17.42 8.90
C GLN A 104 -3.83 17.25 9.24
N ARG A 105 -4.33 16.01 9.29
CA ARG A 105 -5.73 15.64 9.54
C ARG A 105 -5.93 15.02 10.93
N LEU A 106 -4.85 14.85 11.69
CA LEU A 106 -4.86 14.27 13.03
C LEU A 106 -4.62 15.38 14.08
N PRO A 107 -4.94 15.12 15.37
CA PRO A 107 -4.58 16.01 16.46
C PRO A 107 -3.09 16.38 16.47
N LYS A 108 -2.76 17.60 16.91
CA LYS A 108 -1.42 18.19 16.78
C LYS A 108 -0.31 17.48 17.58
N ASP A 109 -0.68 16.64 18.55
CA ASP A 109 0.20 15.86 19.40
C ASP A 109 0.66 14.53 18.75
N PHE A 110 0.16 14.21 17.55
CA PHE A 110 0.58 13.04 16.81
C PHE A 110 2.02 13.17 16.26
N GLN A 111 2.72 12.04 16.25
CA GLN A 111 4.06 11.86 15.71
C GLN A 111 4.08 10.62 14.79
N ALA A 112 5.07 10.55 13.90
CA ALA A 112 5.27 9.39 13.05
C ALA A 112 6.42 8.52 13.56
N TYR A 113 6.19 7.21 13.58
CA TYR A 113 7.20 6.17 13.76
C TYR A 113 7.17 5.25 12.54
N THR A 114 8.25 5.19 11.78
CA THR A 114 8.32 4.43 10.53
C THR A 114 9.08 3.13 10.68
N THR A 115 8.70 2.13 9.88
CA THR A 115 9.39 0.85 9.70
C THR A 115 9.62 0.59 8.21
N ALA A 116 10.01 -0.63 7.82
CA ALA A 116 10.26 -0.97 6.42
C ALA A 116 8.98 -0.86 5.56
N HIS A 117 7.83 -1.24 6.11
CA HIS A 117 6.55 -1.28 5.39
C HIS A 117 5.47 -0.36 5.99
N PHE A 118 5.59 -0.01 7.28
CA PHE A 118 4.53 0.69 8.00
C PHE A 118 4.91 2.11 8.40
N VAL A 119 3.88 2.95 8.49
CA VAL A 119 3.94 4.29 9.09
C VAL A 119 2.96 4.32 10.25
N VAL A 120 3.48 4.32 11.48
CA VAL A 120 2.67 4.39 12.70
C VAL A 120 2.53 5.85 13.11
N LEU A 121 1.34 6.42 12.93
CA LEU A 121 0.99 7.76 13.38
C LEU A 121 0.38 7.65 14.78
N HIS A 122 0.97 8.31 15.78
CA HIS A 122 0.54 8.10 17.16
C HIS A 122 0.68 9.35 18.03
N ASN A 123 -0.22 9.53 18.99
CA ASN A 123 0.01 10.35 20.18
C ASN A 123 0.21 9.50 21.46
N ALA A 124 0.34 8.17 21.31
CA ALA A 124 0.78 7.26 22.36
C ALA A 124 2.28 7.39 22.66
N SER A 125 2.81 6.56 23.57
CA SER A 125 4.25 6.58 23.87
C SER A 125 5.08 6.10 22.68
N ARG A 126 6.30 6.62 22.55
CA ARG A 126 7.24 6.17 21.51
C ARG A 126 7.62 4.70 21.64
N ASP A 127 7.66 4.18 22.86
CA ASP A 127 7.91 2.75 23.11
C ASP A 127 6.76 1.88 22.61
N TYR A 128 5.50 2.33 22.78
CA TYR A 128 4.34 1.64 22.23
C TYR A 128 4.34 1.66 20.70
N ALA A 129 4.62 2.81 20.08
CA ALA A 129 4.73 2.92 18.63
C ALA A 129 5.82 2.00 18.05
N ARG A 130 7.00 1.93 18.70
CA ARG A 130 8.07 0.99 18.33
C ARG A 130 7.62 -0.46 18.43
N TRP A 131 6.95 -0.82 19.52
CA TRP A 131 6.44 -2.18 19.72
C TRP A 131 5.38 -2.53 18.65
N CYS A 132 4.45 -1.62 18.37
CA CYS A 132 3.42 -1.76 17.35
C CYS A 132 4.05 -1.99 15.97
N GLY A 133 5.00 -1.14 15.55
CA GLY A 133 5.75 -1.35 14.30
C GLY A 133 6.45 -2.71 14.24
N SER A 134 7.06 -3.15 15.34
CA SER A 134 7.72 -4.48 15.40
C SER A 134 6.74 -5.64 15.32
N LEU A 135 5.52 -5.49 15.87
CA LEU A 135 4.45 -6.47 15.71
C LEU A 135 4.00 -6.57 14.25
N LEU A 136 3.78 -5.43 13.60
CA LEU A 136 3.30 -5.35 12.23
C LEU A 136 4.30 -5.90 11.21
N GLU A 137 5.60 -5.66 11.39
CA GLU A 137 6.64 -6.24 10.53
C GLU A 137 6.74 -7.77 10.65
N ARG A 138 6.52 -8.31 11.86
CA ARG A 138 6.41 -9.77 12.06
C ARG A 138 5.17 -10.32 11.38
N LEU A 139 4.05 -9.61 11.46
CA LEU A 139 2.83 -9.96 10.73
C LEU A 139 3.07 -9.96 9.22
N TYR A 140 3.65 -8.91 8.65
CA TYR A 140 4.01 -8.84 7.23
C TYR A 140 4.84 -10.04 6.80
N SER A 141 5.93 -10.33 7.52
CA SER A 141 6.82 -11.45 7.22
C SER A 141 6.09 -12.80 7.28
N GLY A 142 5.27 -13.01 8.32
CA GLY A 142 4.48 -14.23 8.50
C GLY A 142 3.40 -14.40 7.44
N PHE A 143 2.69 -13.32 7.10
CA PHE A 143 1.66 -13.27 6.06
C PHE A 143 2.26 -13.65 4.70
N THR A 144 3.34 -12.98 4.29
CA THR A 144 4.01 -13.27 3.02
C THR A 144 4.50 -14.71 2.98
N ALA A 145 5.19 -15.17 4.02
CA ALA A 145 5.69 -16.54 4.07
C ALA A 145 4.56 -17.58 3.99
N TYR A 146 3.44 -17.36 4.70
CA TYR A 146 2.30 -18.27 4.70
C TYR A 146 1.73 -18.46 3.28
N PHE A 147 1.39 -17.37 2.60
CA PHE A 147 0.77 -17.45 1.28
C PHE A 147 1.75 -17.84 0.17
N SER A 148 3.00 -17.40 0.23
CA SER A 148 4.04 -17.85 -0.71
C SER A 148 4.29 -19.35 -0.60
N ASN A 149 4.28 -19.93 0.60
CA ASN A 149 4.38 -21.38 0.79
C ASN A 149 3.16 -22.15 0.25
N LYS A 150 2.03 -21.47 0.06
CA LYS A 150 0.83 -22.00 -0.60
C LYS A 150 0.84 -21.81 -2.13
N GLY A 151 1.94 -21.29 -2.68
CA GLY A 151 2.10 -21.08 -4.12
C GLY A 151 1.48 -19.79 -4.65
N MET A 152 1.04 -18.87 -3.77
CA MET A 152 0.53 -17.57 -4.18
C MET A 152 1.69 -16.57 -4.34
N THR A 153 1.62 -15.76 -5.41
CA THR A 153 2.49 -14.60 -5.56
C THR A 153 1.94 -13.48 -4.69
N ILE A 154 2.69 -13.10 -3.65
CA ILE A 154 2.35 -11.98 -2.78
C ILE A 154 3.06 -10.74 -3.28
N GLU A 155 2.27 -9.77 -3.73
CA GLU A 155 2.77 -8.49 -4.20
C GLU A 155 3.21 -7.64 -3.01
N ARG A 156 4.28 -6.86 -3.22
CA ARG A 156 4.68 -5.87 -2.22
C ARG A 156 3.70 -4.69 -2.27
N PRO A 157 3.18 -4.23 -1.12
CA PRO A 157 2.38 -3.00 -1.06
C PRO A 157 3.10 -1.84 -1.72
N ILE A 158 2.45 -1.21 -2.70
CA ILE A 158 2.98 -0.04 -3.40
C ILE A 158 2.77 1.25 -2.59
N PHE A 159 1.80 1.26 -1.68
CA PHE A 159 1.54 2.36 -0.75
C PHE A 159 2.13 2.03 0.63
N PRO A 160 2.62 3.03 1.37
CA PRO A 160 2.91 2.89 2.80
C PRO A 160 1.69 2.38 3.56
N LEU A 161 1.88 1.38 4.42
CA LEU A 161 0.81 0.85 5.25
C LEU A 161 0.69 1.70 6.51
N VAL A 162 -0.32 2.57 6.55
CA VAL A 162 -0.47 3.56 7.61
C VAL A 162 -1.35 3.01 8.72
N ILE A 163 -0.88 3.15 9.97
CA ILE A 163 -1.57 2.75 11.18
C ILE A 163 -1.69 3.97 12.10
N VAL A 164 -2.91 4.31 12.51
CA VAL A 164 -3.19 5.42 13.42
C VAL A 164 -3.43 4.86 14.83
N VAL A 165 -2.67 5.33 15.81
CA VAL A 165 -2.69 4.84 17.20
C VAL A 165 -2.95 5.99 18.17
N PHE A 166 -4.18 6.05 18.69
CA PHE A 166 -4.55 6.99 19.74
C PHE A 166 -3.97 6.60 21.10
N ALA A 167 -3.66 7.59 21.95
CA ALA A 167 -3.17 7.36 23.30
C ALA A 167 -4.24 6.71 24.19
N THR A 168 -5.52 6.97 23.93
CA THR A 168 -6.63 6.47 24.74
C THR A 168 -7.76 5.92 23.90
N ARG A 169 -8.52 4.99 24.48
CA ARG A 169 -9.76 4.46 23.88
C ARG A 169 -10.80 5.54 23.61
N GLN A 170 -10.86 6.56 24.47
CA GLN A 170 -11.82 7.66 24.32
C GLN A 170 -11.52 8.48 23.06
N GLN A 171 -10.27 8.87 22.85
CA GLN A 171 -9.87 9.61 21.64
C GLN A 171 -10.14 8.80 20.37
N TYR A 172 -9.88 7.50 20.40
CA TYR A 172 -10.23 6.58 19.32
C TYR A 172 -11.72 6.58 19.01
N ILE A 173 -12.58 6.43 20.02
CA ILE A 173 -14.04 6.46 19.83
C ILE A 173 -14.49 7.80 19.26
N GLU A 174 -14.02 8.91 19.83
CA GLU A 174 -14.39 10.26 19.40
C GLU A 174 -13.99 10.50 17.93
N HIS A 175 -12.79 10.08 17.52
CA HIS A 175 -12.32 10.23 16.16
C HIS A 175 -13.11 9.39 15.16
N CYS A 176 -13.41 8.14 15.52
CA CYS A 176 -13.95 7.15 14.58
C CYS A 176 -15.48 7.07 14.58
N ARG A 177 -16.17 7.70 15.53
CA ARG A 177 -17.64 7.65 15.63
C ARG A 177 -18.34 8.20 14.38
N GLY A 178 -17.77 9.21 13.73
CA GLY A 178 -18.34 9.76 12.48
C GLY A 178 -18.31 8.77 11.31
N GLU A 179 -17.36 7.84 11.32
CA GLU A 179 -17.16 6.84 10.26
C GLU A 179 -17.86 5.52 10.58
N VAL A 180 -17.68 5.01 11.80
CA VAL A 180 -18.10 3.65 12.21
C VAL A 180 -19.43 3.66 12.98
N GLY A 181 -19.92 4.83 13.39
CA GLY A 181 -21.10 4.98 14.23
C GLY A 181 -20.88 4.42 15.65
N ASP A 182 -21.97 4.18 16.38
CA ASP A 182 -21.91 3.75 17.79
C ASP A 182 -21.32 2.34 17.99
N GLY A 183 -21.20 1.55 16.91
CA GLY A 183 -20.55 0.24 16.92
C GLY A 183 -19.06 0.30 17.28
N ILE A 184 -18.43 1.47 17.11
CA ILE A 184 -17.01 1.70 17.41
C ILE A 184 -16.62 1.35 18.85
N GLU A 185 -17.57 1.47 19.80
CA GLU A 185 -17.31 1.18 21.20
C GLU A 185 -17.02 -0.31 21.45
N LYS A 186 -17.39 -1.21 20.53
CA LYS A 186 -17.24 -2.65 20.71
C LYS A 186 -15.96 -3.21 20.09
N ILE A 187 -15.27 -2.44 19.25
CA ILE A 187 -14.10 -2.89 18.49
C ILE A 187 -12.83 -2.15 18.92
N GLN A 188 -11.69 -2.86 18.95
CA GLN A 188 -10.41 -2.32 19.42
C GLN A 188 -9.57 -1.70 18.29
N GLY A 189 -10.00 -1.90 17.05
CA GLY A 189 -9.48 -1.24 15.87
C GLY A 189 -10.45 -1.44 14.71
N HIS A 190 -10.23 -0.73 13.62
CA HIS A 190 -10.91 -0.97 12.35
C HIS A 190 -9.96 -0.63 11.20
N TYR A 191 -10.11 -1.37 10.11
CA TYR A 191 -9.52 -1.06 8.82
C TYR A 191 -10.55 -0.40 7.89
N ASN A 192 -10.20 0.76 7.34
CA ASN A 192 -11.04 1.49 6.38
C ASN A 192 -10.58 1.21 4.95
N LEU A 193 -11.47 0.61 4.14
CA LEU A 193 -11.21 0.28 2.74
C LEU A 193 -11.01 1.51 1.84
N GLU A 194 -11.69 2.61 2.14
CA GLU A 194 -11.56 3.86 1.37
C GLU A 194 -10.19 4.48 1.60
N THR A 195 -9.84 4.71 2.87
CA THR A 195 -8.62 5.45 3.23
C THR A 195 -7.36 4.58 3.29
N ASN A 196 -7.51 3.25 3.27
CA ASN A 196 -6.44 2.27 3.49
C ASN A 196 -5.80 2.36 4.88
N LEU A 197 -6.47 2.94 5.87
CA LEU A 197 -5.94 3.13 7.22
C LEU A 197 -6.41 2.02 8.15
N VAL A 198 -5.51 1.57 9.03
CA VAL A 198 -5.91 0.87 10.25
C VAL A 198 -5.87 1.88 11.38
N THR A 199 -6.94 1.99 12.16
CA THR A 199 -7.00 2.89 13.31
C THR A 199 -7.26 2.10 14.58
N THR A 200 -6.51 2.40 15.63
CA THR A 200 -6.58 1.75 16.95
C THR A 200 -6.12 2.72 18.05
N TYR A 201 -5.92 2.22 19.27
CA TYR A 201 -5.37 2.97 20.39
C TYR A 201 -4.33 2.15 21.16
N ASP A 202 -3.71 2.76 22.16
CA ASP A 202 -2.84 2.09 23.11
C ASP A 202 -3.63 1.06 23.94
N LEU A 203 -3.50 -0.21 23.56
CA LEU A 203 -4.20 -1.35 24.14
C LEU A 203 -3.68 -1.72 25.54
N THR A 204 -2.59 -1.11 26.01
CA THR A 204 -2.12 -1.36 27.39
C THR A 204 -2.93 -0.59 28.43
N GLY A 205 -3.76 0.38 28.01
CA GLY A 205 -4.48 1.27 28.92
C GLY A 205 -3.58 2.23 29.69
N SER A 206 -2.35 2.48 29.21
CA SER A 206 -1.41 3.40 29.87
C SER A 206 -1.71 4.87 29.61
N ASN A 207 -2.71 5.15 28.77
CA ASN A 207 -3.04 6.48 28.28
C ASN A 207 -1.83 7.16 27.60
N GLY A 208 -1.09 6.41 26.77
CA GLY A 208 0.03 6.94 25.99
C GLY A 208 1.34 7.12 26.77
N THR A 209 1.48 6.51 27.95
CA THR A 209 2.68 6.63 28.80
C THR A 209 3.46 5.31 28.97
N ALA A 210 3.06 4.24 28.29
CA ALA A 210 3.63 2.92 28.45
C ALA A 210 5.14 2.91 28.14
N THR A 211 5.92 2.40 29.08
CA THR A 211 7.33 2.05 28.87
C THR A 211 7.47 0.66 28.26
N ALA A 212 8.62 0.37 27.65
CA ALA A 212 8.93 -0.98 27.15
C ALA A 212 8.70 -2.10 28.19
N ALA A 213 9.07 -1.87 29.46
CA ALA A 213 8.87 -2.84 30.53
C ALA A 213 7.40 -3.06 30.88
N GLN A 214 6.60 -1.99 30.88
CA GLN A 214 5.15 -2.09 31.06
C GLN A 214 4.53 -2.87 29.90
N ILE A 215 4.85 -2.51 28.65
CA ILE A 215 4.37 -3.22 27.46
C ILE A 215 4.66 -4.72 27.58
N ALA A 216 5.90 -5.11 27.87
CA ALA A 216 6.28 -6.52 28.02
C ALA A 216 5.43 -7.25 29.07
N ARG A 217 5.09 -6.60 30.17
CA ARG A 217 4.19 -7.17 31.21
C ARG A 217 2.75 -7.29 30.72
N TYR A 218 2.24 -6.29 30.01
CA TYR A 218 0.87 -6.29 29.49
C TYR A 218 0.63 -7.41 28.45
N LEU A 219 1.62 -7.73 27.61
CA LEU A 219 1.51 -8.79 26.59
C LEU A 219 1.24 -10.20 27.15
N VAL A 220 1.52 -10.40 28.44
CA VAL A 220 1.29 -11.69 29.11
C VAL A 220 -0.18 -11.84 29.55
N GLN A 221 -0.92 -10.73 29.66
CA GLN A 221 -2.32 -10.74 30.10
C GLN A 221 -3.25 -11.25 28.99
N PRO A 222 -4.18 -12.20 29.29
CA PRO A 222 -5.09 -12.77 28.29
C PRO A 222 -5.96 -11.75 27.56
N GLU A 223 -6.46 -10.74 28.26
CA GLU A 223 -7.37 -9.72 27.73
C GLU A 223 -6.68 -8.86 26.67
N VAL A 224 -5.41 -8.51 26.93
CA VAL A 224 -4.56 -7.75 26.01
C VAL A 224 -4.26 -8.57 24.77
N ARG A 225 -4.07 -9.90 24.89
CA ARG A 225 -3.87 -10.76 23.72
C ARG A 225 -5.06 -10.72 22.78
N GLN A 226 -6.29 -10.72 23.30
CA GLN A 226 -7.48 -10.61 22.47
C GLN A 226 -7.52 -9.27 21.72
N ALA A 227 -7.20 -8.16 22.40
CA ALA A 227 -7.15 -6.85 21.76
C ALA A 227 -6.05 -6.76 20.68
N ILE A 228 -4.90 -7.39 20.92
CA ILE A 228 -3.81 -7.49 19.93
C ILE A 228 -4.23 -8.34 18.74
N THR A 229 -4.97 -9.43 18.97
CA THR A 229 -5.55 -10.22 17.89
C THR A 229 -6.44 -9.36 16.99
N THR A 230 -7.22 -8.43 17.55
CA THR A 230 -8.01 -7.48 16.75
C THR A 230 -7.09 -6.60 15.90
N LEU A 231 -6.04 -5.99 16.46
CA LEU A 231 -5.09 -5.20 15.66
C LEU A 231 -4.44 -6.02 14.54
N VAL A 232 -4.04 -7.27 14.83
CA VAL A 232 -3.47 -8.18 13.85
C VAL A 232 -4.49 -8.54 12.78
N HIS A 233 -5.77 -8.72 13.13
CA HIS A 233 -6.86 -8.97 12.19
C HIS A 233 -7.04 -7.79 11.23
N GLU A 234 -7.16 -6.56 11.75
CA GLU A 234 -7.31 -5.36 10.91
C GLU A 234 -6.08 -5.11 10.01
N ALA A 235 -4.87 -5.31 10.53
CA ALA A 235 -3.65 -5.20 9.72
C ALA A 235 -3.54 -6.32 8.67
N THR A 236 -4.12 -7.50 8.93
CA THR A 236 -4.20 -8.59 7.95
C THR A 236 -5.12 -8.21 6.80
N HIS A 237 -6.27 -7.58 7.08
CA HIS A 237 -7.15 -7.03 6.05
C HIS A 237 -6.43 -6.01 5.18
N GLN A 238 -5.69 -5.09 5.81
CA GLN A 238 -4.88 -4.12 5.09
C GLN A 238 -3.85 -4.80 4.19
N LEU A 239 -3.12 -5.80 4.70
CA LEU A 239 -2.14 -6.54 3.90
C LEU A 239 -2.79 -7.27 2.73
N ALA A 240 -3.88 -8.01 2.95
CA ALA A 240 -4.57 -8.76 1.90
C ALA A 240 -4.98 -7.85 0.74
N ASN A 241 -5.52 -6.67 1.07
CA ASN A 241 -6.00 -5.67 0.12
C ASN A 241 -4.88 -4.87 -0.59
N ASN A 242 -3.63 -5.04 -0.17
CA ASN A 242 -2.47 -4.33 -0.75
C ASN A 242 -1.39 -5.30 -1.27
N SER A 243 -1.67 -6.60 -1.35
CA SER A 243 -0.68 -7.62 -1.74
C SER A 243 -1.15 -8.60 -2.82
N GLY A 244 -2.24 -8.25 -3.52
CA GLY A 244 -2.79 -9.08 -4.59
C GLY A 244 -3.62 -10.28 -4.12
N VAL A 245 -3.87 -10.42 -2.80
CA VAL A 245 -4.73 -11.48 -2.25
C VAL A 245 -6.20 -11.11 -2.43
N THR A 246 -6.56 -9.89 -2.05
CA THR A 246 -7.89 -9.30 -2.26
C THR A 246 -7.74 -7.92 -2.88
N CYS A 247 -8.85 -7.32 -3.32
CA CYS A 247 -8.88 -5.96 -3.83
C CYS A 247 -9.92 -5.14 -3.07
N ARG A 248 -9.56 -3.90 -2.71
CA ARG A 248 -10.46 -2.99 -2.01
C ARG A 248 -11.69 -2.71 -2.87
N TRP A 249 -12.87 -2.75 -2.24
CA TRP A 249 -14.18 -2.59 -2.88
C TRP A 249 -14.51 -3.61 -3.99
N THR A 250 -13.93 -4.80 -3.91
CA THR A 250 -14.44 -5.96 -4.64
C THR A 250 -15.28 -6.84 -3.73
N ASP A 251 -16.21 -7.61 -4.32
CA ASP A 251 -16.99 -8.63 -3.62
C ASP A 251 -16.09 -9.78 -3.17
N THR A 252 -15.33 -9.55 -2.10
CA THR A 252 -14.53 -10.59 -1.46
C THR A 252 -15.47 -11.47 -0.64
N PRO A 253 -15.49 -12.79 -0.86
CA PRO A 253 -16.31 -13.69 -0.08
C PRO A 253 -16.02 -13.55 1.43
N GLN A 254 -17.06 -13.52 2.26
CA GLN A 254 -16.94 -13.34 3.71
C GLN A 254 -16.05 -14.39 4.41
N TRP A 255 -15.82 -15.55 3.79
CA TRP A 255 -14.93 -16.58 4.35
C TRP A 255 -13.43 -16.28 4.12
N VAL A 256 -13.11 -15.37 3.19
CA VAL A 256 -11.75 -14.90 2.89
C VAL A 256 -11.41 -13.64 3.68
N SER A 257 -12.42 -12.81 3.98
CA SER A 257 -12.34 -11.61 4.81
C SER A 257 -12.13 -11.98 6.28
#